data_AF-A0A1B3NE42-F1
#
_entry.id   AF-A0A1B3NE42-F1
#
_cell.length_a   1.000
_cell.length_b   1.000
_cell.length_c   1.000
_cell.angle_alpha   90.00
_cell.angle_beta   90.00
_cell.angle_gamma   90.00
#
_symmetry.space_group_name_H-M   'P 1'
#
loop_
_entity.id
_entity.type
_entity.pdbx_description
1 polymer ?
#
loop_
_entity_poly.entity_id
_entity_poly.type
_entity_poly.pdbx_seq_one_letter_code
_entity_poly.pdbx_strand_id
1 'polypeptide(L)'
;MIPAALIASSTPPATMLRSPLLPAISEGLAAMPPAERLTIMVRLVSAMIVGVALCAARQPSGHPVRLCSQDITRAIPGLETRPGDCHIEHLVQLAEEIGARIWRLIAFQSDPSLRSDLSDLVSPLCRPAELVQVNPVPFAHA
;
A
#
# COMPACT_ATOMS: atom_id res chain seq x y z
N MET A 1 -46.78 -13.54 13.96
CA MET A 1 -46.07 -12.53 13.15
C MET A 1 -44.77 -12.21 13.88
N ILE A 2 -43.65 -12.71 13.38
CA ILE A 2 -42.31 -12.58 13.99
C ILE A 2 -41.55 -11.56 13.15
N PRO A 3 -40.92 -10.51 13.73
CA PRO A 3 -40.20 -9.55 12.92
C PRO A 3 -38.97 -10.20 12.32
N ALA A 4 -38.80 -10.03 11.01
CA ALA A 4 -37.61 -10.38 10.27
C ALA A 4 -36.40 -9.67 10.91
N ALA A 5 -35.56 -10.45 11.57
CA ALA A 5 -34.24 -10.04 11.97
C ALA A 5 -33.52 -9.52 10.72
N LEU A 6 -33.23 -8.22 10.72
CA LEU A 6 -32.21 -7.61 9.88
C LEU A 6 -30.90 -8.35 10.14
N ILE A 7 -30.61 -9.34 9.31
CA ILE A 7 -29.26 -9.84 9.13
C ILE A 7 -28.54 -8.75 8.35
N ALA A 8 -28.15 -7.69 9.07
CA ALA A 8 -27.09 -6.81 8.63
C ALA A 8 -25.86 -7.70 8.47
N SER A 9 -25.62 -8.16 7.25
CA SER A 9 -24.35 -8.73 6.84
C SER A 9 -23.33 -7.59 6.93
N SER A 10 -22.83 -7.37 8.14
CA SER A 10 -21.60 -6.62 8.36
C SER A 10 -20.47 -7.50 7.87
N THR A 11 -20.25 -7.48 6.55
CA THR A 11 -18.91 -7.71 6.03
C THR A 11 -18.05 -6.65 6.74
N PRO A 12 -17.09 -7.03 7.60
CA PRO A 12 -16.17 -6.04 8.13
C PRO A 12 -15.56 -5.33 6.92
N PRO A 13 -15.43 -3.98 6.92
CA PRO A 13 -14.64 -3.34 5.88
C PRO A 13 -13.33 -4.09 5.86
N ALA A 14 -12.92 -4.63 4.71
CA ALA A 14 -11.63 -5.25 4.57
C ALA A 14 -10.64 -4.22 5.11
N THR A 15 -10.11 -4.48 6.31
CA THR A 15 -9.23 -3.53 6.98
C THR A 15 -8.05 -3.42 6.07
N MET A 16 -8.03 -2.37 5.24
CA MET A 16 -6.96 -2.15 4.29
C MET A 16 -5.72 -2.10 5.16
N LEU A 17 -4.87 -3.12 5.04
CA LEU A 17 -3.58 -3.07 5.71
C LEU A 17 -2.85 -1.89 5.10
N ARG A 18 -2.47 -0.95 5.95
CA ARG A 18 -1.78 0.27 5.58
C ARG A 18 -0.35 0.16 6.08
N SER A 19 0.59 0.42 5.18
CA SER A 19 1.97 0.66 5.52
C SER A 19 2.21 2.15 5.37
N PRO A 20 2.21 2.93 6.48
CA PRO A 20 2.28 4.38 6.39
C PRO A 20 3.58 4.81 5.73
N LEU A 21 3.50 5.87 4.91
CA LEU A 21 4.68 6.51 4.35
C LEU A 21 5.62 6.95 5.48
N LEU A 22 6.92 6.94 5.20
CA LEU A 22 7.90 7.45 6.15
C LEU A 22 7.62 8.93 6.45
N PRO A 23 7.79 9.38 7.72
CA PRO A 23 7.55 10.77 8.11
C PRO A 23 8.25 11.79 7.20
N ALA A 24 9.51 11.52 6.83
CA ALA A 24 10.28 12.38 5.92
C ALA A 24 9.64 12.54 4.53
N ILE A 25 8.96 11.51 4.02
CA ILE A 25 8.22 11.60 2.76
C ILE A 25 6.96 12.43 2.96
N SER A 26 6.18 12.14 4.00
CA SER A 26 4.95 12.87 4.31
C SER A 26 5.20 14.37 4.54
N GLU A 27 6.26 14.71 5.29
CA GLU A 27 6.70 16.09 5.53
C GLU A 27 7.21 16.75 4.23
N GLY A 28 8.02 16.04 3.45
CA GLY A 28 8.50 16.51 2.16
C GLY A 28 7.35 16.84 1.19
N LEU A 29 6.35 15.96 1.11
CA LEU A 29 5.14 16.21 0.33
C LEU A 29 4.39 17.44 0.83
N ALA A 30 4.20 17.58 2.15
CA ALA A 30 3.49 18.72 2.75
C ALA A 30 4.18 20.07 2.46
N ALA A 31 5.51 20.09 2.38
CA ALA A 31 6.30 21.29 2.08
C ALA A 31 6.34 21.65 0.58
N MET A 32 5.94 20.74 -0.32
CA MET A 32 5.98 20.97 -1.77
C MET A 32 4.75 21.70 -2.31
N PRO A 33 4.90 22.46 -3.42
CA PRO A 33 3.79 22.97 -4.21
C PRO A 33 2.83 21.86 -4.67
N PRO A 34 1.51 22.11 -4.79
CA PRO A 34 0.52 21.08 -5.10
C PRO A 34 0.80 20.28 -6.38
N ALA A 35 1.24 20.95 -7.46
CA ALA A 35 1.53 20.31 -8.74
C ALA A 35 2.75 19.37 -8.68
N GLU A 36 3.79 19.77 -7.94
CA GLU A 36 5.00 18.96 -7.73
C GLU A 36 4.71 17.76 -6.85
N ARG A 37 3.92 17.96 -5.78
CA ARG A 37 3.48 16.92 -4.86
C ARG A 37 2.74 15.79 -5.57
N LEU A 38 1.77 16.14 -6.41
CA LEU A 38 1.02 15.17 -7.22
C LEU A 38 1.96 14.38 -8.14
N THR A 39 2.83 15.10 -8.86
CA THR A 39 3.78 14.50 -9.80
C THR A 39 4.70 13.50 -9.12
N ILE A 40 5.24 13.85 -7.95
CA ILE A 40 6.13 12.98 -7.19
C ILE A 40 5.39 11.74 -6.70
N MET A 41 4.17 11.89 -6.18
CA MET A 41 3.40 10.72 -5.73
C MET A 41 3.02 9.77 -6.85
N VAL A 42 2.65 10.28 -8.03
CA VAL A 42 2.42 9.44 -9.21
C VAL A 42 3.69 8.65 -9.56
N ARG A 43 4.86 9.30 -9.52
CA ARG A 43 6.14 8.64 -9.79
C ARG A 43 6.46 7.55 -8.76
N LEU A 44 6.24 7.83 -7.47
CA LEU A 44 6.46 6.87 -6.39
C LEU A 44 5.57 5.64 -6.53
N VAL A 45 4.26 5.84 -6.74
CA VAL A 45 3.30 4.76 -6.97
C VAL A 45 3.70 3.94 -8.20
N SER A 46 4.03 4.61 -9.30
CA SER A 46 4.47 3.95 -10.54
C SER A 46 5.73 3.12 -10.33
N ALA A 47 6.73 3.65 -9.60
CA ALA A 47 7.97 2.93 -9.31
C ALA A 47 7.72 1.66 -8.50
N MET A 48 6.85 1.70 -7.49
CA MET A 48 6.48 0.51 -6.72
C MET A 48 5.78 -0.54 -7.60
N ILE A 49 4.82 -0.13 -8.44
CA ILE A 49 4.11 -1.04 -9.35
C ILE A 49 5.09 -1.71 -10.31
N VAL A 50 5.95 -0.92 -10.96
CA VAL A 50 6.94 -1.42 -11.92
C VAL A 50 7.96 -2.33 -11.23
N GLY A 51 8.43 -1.98 -10.03
CA GLY A 51 9.37 -2.81 -9.26
C GLY A 51 8.79 -4.19 -8.95
N VAL A 52 7.54 -4.25 -8.50
CA VAL A 52 6.85 -5.54 -8.25
C VAL A 52 6.63 -6.31 -9.56
N ALA A 53 6.29 -5.63 -10.65
CA ALA A 53 6.12 -6.27 -11.96
C ALA A 53 7.43 -6.88 -12.49
N LEU A 54 8.57 -6.20 -12.32
CA LEU A 54 9.90 -6.72 -12.67
C LEU A 54 10.26 -7.95 -11.83
N CYS A 55 10.00 -7.89 -10.52
CA CYS A 55 10.15 -9.04 -9.63
C CYS A 55 9.27 -10.21 -10.08
N ALA A 56 8.01 -9.94 -10.45
CA ALA A 56 7.04 -10.93 -10.90
C ALA A 56 7.39 -11.57 -12.26
N ALA A 57 8.00 -10.83 -13.18
CA ALA A 57 8.37 -11.32 -14.51
C ALA A 57 9.37 -12.49 -14.45
N ARG A 58 10.15 -12.57 -13.37
CA ARG A 58 11.14 -13.63 -13.13
C ARG A 58 10.53 -14.90 -12.51
N GLN A 59 9.23 -14.89 -12.19
CA GLN A 59 8.58 -15.92 -11.38
C GLN A 59 7.60 -16.79 -12.19
N PRO A 60 7.44 -18.08 -11.81
CA PRO A 60 6.50 -18.97 -12.45
C PRO A 60 5.04 -18.49 -12.29
N SER A 61 4.16 -18.96 -13.17
CA SER A 61 2.72 -18.73 -13.05
C SER A 61 2.20 -19.30 -11.72
N GLY A 62 1.48 -18.49 -10.95
CA GLY A 62 0.97 -18.87 -9.62
C GLY A 62 1.88 -18.47 -8.45
N HIS A 63 3.09 -17.96 -8.69
CA HIS A 63 3.94 -17.44 -7.62
C HIS A 63 3.26 -16.24 -6.91
N PRO A 64 3.31 -16.14 -5.56
CA PRO A 64 2.63 -15.08 -4.80
C PRO A 64 2.95 -13.66 -5.28
N VAL A 65 4.21 -13.38 -5.61
CA VAL A 65 4.63 -12.07 -6.17
C VAL A 65 3.97 -11.77 -7.51
N ARG A 66 3.75 -12.78 -8.35
CA ARG A 66 3.10 -12.61 -9.65
C ARG A 66 1.60 -12.39 -9.52
N LEU A 67 0.95 -13.06 -8.56
CA LEU A 67 -0.44 -12.79 -8.20
C LEU A 67 -0.59 -11.37 -7.63
N CYS A 68 0.29 -10.97 -6.72
CA CYS A 68 0.31 -9.63 -6.14
C CYS A 68 0.51 -8.54 -7.21
N SER A 69 1.43 -8.75 -8.17
CA SER A 69 1.61 -7.82 -9.29
C SER A 69 0.31 -7.63 -10.08
N GLN A 70 -0.40 -8.71 -10.40
CA GLN A 70 -1.68 -8.64 -11.09
C GLN A 70 -2.75 -7.94 -10.25
N ASP A 71 -2.81 -8.24 -8.96
CA ASP A 71 -3.78 -7.65 -8.04
C ASP A 71 -3.51 -6.17 -7.80
N ILE A 72 -2.25 -5.73 -7.79
CA ILE A 72 -1.88 -4.32 -7.75
C ILE A 72 -2.35 -3.64 -9.04
N THR A 73 -2.06 -4.21 -10.21
CA THR A 73 -2.51 -3.63 -11.50
C THR A 73 -4.03 -3.55 -11.60
N ARG A 74 -4.77 -4.53 -11.08
CA ARG A 74 -6.25 -4.51 -11.04
C ARG A 74 -6.80 -3.56 -9.98
N ALA A 75 -6.12 -3.44 -8.85
CA ALA A 75 -6.53 -2.59 -7.74
C ALA A 75 -6.09 -1.13 -7.92
N ILE A 76 -5.62 -0.73 -9.10
CA ILE A 76 -5.64 0.66 -9.53
C ILE A 76 -7.09 0.89 -10.01
N PRO A 77 -8.02 1.31 -9.14
CA PRO A 77 -9.38 1.56 -9.58
C PRO A 77 -9.30 2.88 -10.35
N GLY A 78 -9.46 2.82 -11.66
CA GLY A 78 -9.71 3.97 -12.50
C GLY A 78 -8.83 5.22 -12.23
N LEU A 79 -7.69 5.27 -12.92
CA LEU A 79 -7.32 6.48 -13.68
C LEU A 79 -8.39 6.87 -14.74
N GLU A 80 -9.60 6.28 -14.69
CA GLU A 80 -10.82 6.72 -15.36
C GLU A 80 -11.33 8.06 -14.82
N THR A 81 -10.93 8.43 -13.59
CA THR A 81 -11.04 9.83 -13.15
C THR A 81 -10.12 10.67 -14.04
N ARG A 82 -10.63 11.79 -14.56
CA ARG A 82 -9.78 12.69 -15.35
C ARG A 82 -8.56 13.04 -14.49
N PRO A 83 -7.35 13.21 -15.07
CA PRO A 83 -6.16 13.56 -14.30
C PRO A 83 -6.33 14.74 -13.32
N GLY A 84 -7.31 15.62 -13.59
CA GLY A 84 -7.68 16.74 -12.71
C GLY A 84 -8.48 16.38 -11.45
N ASP A 85 -9.06 15.18 -11.35
CA ASP A 85 -9.86 14.73 -10.19
C ASP A 85 -9.05 13.83 -9.23
N CYS A 86 -7.78 13.53 -9.58
CA CYS A 86 -6.89 12.73 -8.75
C CYS A 86 -6.34 13.60 -7.61
N HIS A 87 -6.85 13.40 -6.39
CA HIS A 87 -6.36 14.07 -5.19
C HIS A 87 -5.12 13.38 -4.62
N ILE A 88 -4.24 14.18 -3.98
CA ILE A 88 -2.99 13.67 -3.41
C ILE A 88 -3.24 12.63 -2.32
N GLU A 89 -4.31 12.80 -1.55
CA GLU A 89 -4.73 11.88 -0.49
C GLU A 89 -5.00 10.49 -1.07
N HIS A 90 -5.61 10.39 -2.26
CA HIS A 90 -5.82 9.11 -2.93
C HIS A 90 -4.50 8.45 -3.34
N LEU A 91 -3.53 9.24 -3.84
CA LEU A 91 -2.22 8.70 -4.22
C LEU A 91 -1.40 8.25 -3.01
N VAL A 92 -1.44 9.00 -1.90
CA VAL A 92 -0.86 8.57 -0.63
C VAL A 92 -1.52 7.29 -0.18
N GLN A 93 -2.85 7.24 -0.26
CA GLN A 93 -3.57 6.08 0.18
C GLN A 93 -3.22 4.82 -0.63
N LEU A 94 -3.10 4.96 -1.95
CA LEU A 94 -2.69 3.89 -2.85
C LEU A 94 -1.25 3.45 -2.59
N ALA A 95 -0.34 4.39 -2.34
CA ALA A 95 1.03 4.10 -2.00
C ALA A 95 1.15 3.24 -0.73
N GLU A 96 0.42 3.58 0.32
CA GLU A 96 0.41 2.83 1.58
C GLU A 96 -0.19 1.43 1.43
N GLU A 97 -1.21 1.28 0.60
CA GLU A 97 -1.82 -0.02 0.31
C GLU A 97 -0.88 -0.93 -0.48
N ILE A 98 -0.25 -0.40 -1.54
CA ILE A 98 0.75 -1.12 -2.32
C ILE A 98 1.92 -1.51 -1.41
N GLY A 99 2.41 -0.58 -0.59
CA GLY A 99 3.46 -0.83 0.38
C GLY A 99 3.11 -1.99 1.32
N ALA A 100 1.89 -2.03 1.86
CA ALA A 100 1.46 -3.10 2.75
C ALA A 100 1.40 -4.46 2.06
N ARG A 101 0.96 -4.50 0.80
CA ARG A 101 0.95 -5.74 0.00
C ARG A 101 2.37 -6.25 -0.23
N ILE A 102 3.33 -5.37 -0.51
CA ILE A 102 4.74 -5.73 -0.68
C ILE A 102 5.33 -6.23 0.66
N TRP A 103 5.08 -5.53 1.76
CA TRP A 103 5.54 -5.98 3.09
C TRP A 103 5.00 -7.36 3.47
N ARG A 104 3.74 -7.64 3.15
CA ARG A 104 3.17 -8.98 3.33
C ARG A 104 3.90 -10.03 2.48
N LEU A 105 4.24 -9.72 1.23
CA LEU A 105 5.05 -10.65 0.42
C LEU A 105 6.40 -10.92 1.08
N ILE A 106 7.10 -9.88 1.53
CA ILE A 106 8.42 -9.99 2.19
C ILE A 106 8.35 -10.93 3.40
N ALA A 107 7.33 -10.78 4.26
CA ALA A 107 7.18 -11.55 5.50
C ALA A 107 7.09 -13.06 5.26
N PHE A 108 6.47 -13.49 4.15
CA PHE A 108 6.28 -14.90 3.81
C PHE A 108 7.20 -15.40 2.70
N GLN A 109 8.16 -14.58 2.25
CA GLN A 109 9.04 -14.93 1.13
C GLN A 109 10.21 -15.81 1.58
N SER A 110 10.31 -16.99 0.99
CA SER A 110 11.38 -17.98 1.26
C SER A 110 12.66 -17.74 0.47
N ASP A 111 12.58 -17.12 -0.71
CA ASP A 111 13.74 -16.75 -1.53
C ASP A 111 14.42 -15.49 -0.96
N PRO A 112 15.67 -15.58 -0.46
CA PRO A 112 16.36 -14.45 0.16
C PRO A 112 16.68 -13.31 -0.82
N SER A 113 16.95 -13.62 -2.10
CA SER A 113 17.24 -12.61 -3.11
C SER A 113 15.99 -11.82 -3.46
N LEU A 114 14.88 -12.52 -3.73
CA LEU A 114 13.61 -11.86 -3.99
C LEU A 114 13.09 -11.08 -2.77
N ARG A 115 13.33 -11.59 -1.56
CA ARG A 115 13.01 -10.86 -0.33
C ARG A 115 13.81 -9.55 -0.22
N SER A 116 15.09 -9.56 -0.58
CA SER A 116 15.93 -8.36 -0.63
C SER A 116 15.41 -7.37 -1.68
N ASP A 117 15.19 -7.84 -2.92
CA ASP A 117 14.69 -6.99 -4.02
C ASP A 117 13.38 -6.28 -3.65
N LEU A 118 12.43 -7.00 -3.03
CA LEU A 118 11.18 -6.43 -2.56
C LEU A 118 11.38 -5.46 -1.38
N SER A 119 12.29 -5.75 -0.46
CA SER A 119 12.61 -4.88 0.68
C SER A 119 13.26 -3.57 0.24
N ASP A 120 14.20 -3.62 -0.69
CA ASP A 120 14.89 -2.44 -1.23
C ASP A 120 13.92 -1.53 -2.00
N LEU A 121 12.89 -2.12 -2.61
CA LEU A 121 11.83 -1.37 -3.30
C LEU A 121 10.96 -0.53 -2.35
N VAL A 122 10.64 -1.07 -1.17
CA VAL A 122 9.57 -0.52 -0.32
C VAL A 122 10.07 0.14 0.98
N SER A 123 11.21 -0.31 1.51
CA SER A 123 11.77 0.20 2.76
C SER A 123 12.12 1.70 2.75
N PRO A 124 12.53 2.32 1.63
CA PRO A 124 12.75 3.77 1.60
C PRO A 124 11.45 4.58 1.59
N LEU A 125 10.30 3.93 1.41
CA LEU A 125 9.02 4.59 1.16
C LEU A 125 8.06 4.50 2.34
N CYS A 126 7.89 3.31 2.89
CA CYS A 126 6.89 3.06 3.93
C CYS A 126 7.34 2.01 4.94
N ARG A 127 6.70 2.04 6.13
CA ARG A 127 7.02 1.09 7.22
C ARG A 127 6.14 -0.17 7.16
N PRO A 128 6.65 -1.32 7.61
CA PRO A 128 5.82 -2.49 7.88
C PRO A 128 4.70 -2.13 8.86
N ALA A 129 3.49 -2.61 8.60
CA ALA A 129 2.32 -2.36 9.47
C ALA A 129 2.54 -2.84 10.91
N GLU A 130 3.32 -3.90 11.10
CA GLU A 130 3.67 -4.48 12.41
C GLU A 130 4.50 -3.52 13.27
N LEU A 131 5.38 -2.71 12.67
CA LEU A 131 6.19 -1.73 13.39
C LEU A 131 5.40 -0.49 13.82
N VAL A 132 4.15 -0.34 13.34
CA VAL A 132 3.23 0.74 13.75
C VAL A 132 2.44 0.33 14.99
N GLN A 133 2.20 -0.97 15.21
CA GLN A 133 1.46 -1.47 16.38
C GLN A 133 2.29 -1.54 17.68
N VAL A 134 3.62 -1.37 17.63
CA VAL A 134 4.50 -1.50 18.82
C VAL A 134 4.52 -0.23 19.69
N ASN A 135 3.73 0.79 19.38
CA ASN A 135 3.49 1.92 20.29
C ASN A 135 1.99 2.05 20.64
N PRO A 136 1.43 1.15 21.46
CA PRO A 136 0.35 1.57 22.32
C PRO A 136 0.97 2.50 23.34
N VAL A 137 0.87 3.82 23.12
CA VAL A 137 1.10 4.79 24.19
C VAL A 137 0.22 4.33 25.36
N PRO A 138 0.77 3.94 26.51
CA PRO A 138 -0.07 3.71 27.67
C PRO A 138 -0.64 5.09 27.99
N PHE A 139 -1.97 5.23 27.87
CA PHE A 139 -2.66 6.33 28.52
C PHE A 139 -2.43 6.15 30.02
N ALA A 140 -1.35 6.74 30.50
CA ALA A 140 -1.07 6.98 31.88
C ALA A 140 -1.65 8.35 32.26
N HIS A 141 -2.36 8.33 33.39
CA HIS A 141 -2.83 9.47 34.19
C HIS A 141 -4.12 10.14 33.69
N ALA A 142 -5.08 10.47 34.55
CA ALA A 142 -5.06 10.60 36.02
C ALA A 142 -6.43 10.26 36.61
#